data_AF-A0A257TMD2-F1
#
_entry.id   AF-A0A257TMD2-F1
#
_cell.length_a   1.000
_cell.length_b   1.000
_cell.length_c   1.000
_cell.angle_alpha   90.00
_cell.angle_beta   90.00
_cell.angle_gamma   90.00
#
_symmetry.space_group_name_H-M   'P 1'
#
loop_
_entity.id
_entity.type
_entity.pdbx_description
1 polymer ?
#
loop_
_entity_poly.entity_id
_entity_poly.type
_entity_poly.pdbx_seq_one_letter_code
_entity_poly.pdbx_strand_id
1 'polypeptide(L)'
;MGGGGREHAIVDAISREEGVKVFCAPGNPGIGAQAEIVDLKVDDIFPLIRFVDDNKIDMTIVGPEQPLAAGIVDAFDSRGKKIFGPRKLAARLETSKVFAKEFMKRWKIPTAGSRSFTIQQHKELLDYLAGASYPLVLKADGLAAGKGVSIVESAKDAEGELDRLFIKKVYGGA
;
A
#
# COMPACT_ATOMS: atom_id res chain seq x y z
N MET A 1 9.31 2.90 -10.53
CA MET A 1 8.04 3.66 -10.44
C MET A 1 7.84 4.19 -9.04
N GLY A 2 7.40 5.45 -8.92
CA GLY A 2 7.27 6.21 -7.68
C GLY A 2 8.15 7.46 -7.71
N GLY A 3 8.24 8.15 -6.57
CA GLY A 3 8.94 9.44 -6.46
C GLY A 3 9.33 9.81 -5.04
N GLY A 4 9.24 8.87 -4.09
CA GLY A 4 9.70 9.05 -2.72
C GLY A 4 11.18 8.72 -2.55
N GLY A 5 11.65 8.79 -1.30
CA GLY A 5 13.04 8.45 -0.95
C GLY A 5 13.40 6.98 -1.24
N ARG A 6 12.45 6.05 -1.11
CA ARG A 6 12.64 4.63 -1.48
C ARG A 6 13.01 4.49 -2.95
N GLU A 7 12.27 5.16 -3.83
CA GLU A 7 12.56 5.08 -5.27
C GLU A 7 13.87 5.78 -5.61
N HIS A 8 14.23 6.85 -4.91
CA HIS A 8 15.54 7.47 -5.07
C HIS A 8 16.67 6.51 -4.68
N ALA A 9 16.57 5.81 -3.54
CA ALA A 9 17.58 4.82 -3.15
C ALA A 9 17.67 3.64 -4.15
N ILE A 10 16.55 3.20 -4.71
CA ILE A 10 16.55 2.16 -5.76
C ILE A 10 17.25 2.65 -7.03
N VAL A 11 16.95 3.86 -7.48
CA VAL A 11 17.64 4.49 -8.63
C VAL A 11 19.13 4.61 -8.35
N ASP A 12 19.52 5.12 -7.19
CA ASP A 12 20.92 5.28 -6.79
C ASP A 12 21.69 3.96 -6.78
N ALA A 13 21.05 2.86 -6.37
CA ALA A 13 21.66 1.54 -6.41
C ALA A 13 21.84 1.04 -7.86
N ILE A 14 20.82 1.19 -8.71
CA ILE A 14 20.83 0.68 -10.10
C ILE A 14 21.77 1.51 -10.99
N SER A 15 21.80 2.82 -10.82
CA SER A 15 22.63 3.72 -11.63
C SER A 15 24.15 3.53 -11.41
N ARG A 16 24.56 2.69 -10.46
CA ARG A 16 25.97 2.29 -10.25
C ARG A 16 26.43 1.21 -11.22
N GLU A 17 25.51 0.50 -11.87
CA GLU A 17 25.83 -0.52 -12.87
C GLU A 17 26.14 0.14 -14.21
N GLU A 18 27.26 -0.25 -14.83
CA GLU A 18 27.65 0.29 -16.14
C GLU A 18 26.67 -0.17 -17.24
N GLY A 19 26.31 0.77 -18.13
CA GLY A 19 25.46 0.48 -19.29
C GLY A 19 23.95 0.41 -19.00
N VAL A 20 23.51 0.66 -17.77
CA VAL A 20 22.09 0.69 -17.42
C VAL A 20 21.51 2.09 -17.60
N LYS A 21 20.46 2.21 -18.43
CA LYS A 21 19.64 3.44 -18.53
C LYS A 21 18.45 3.33 -17.58
N VAL A 22 18.29 4.32 -16.71
CA VAL A 22 17.21 4.34 -15.70
C VAL A 22 16.17 5.42 -16.05
N PHE A 23 14.90 5.04 -16.00
CA PHE A 23 13.76 5.94 -16.07
C PHE A 23 13.00 5.91 -14.74
N CYS A 24 12.46 7.05 -14.31
CA CYS A 24 11.62 7.12 -13.14
C CYS A 24 10.33 7.91 -13.40
N ALA A 25 9.20 7.29 -13.06
CA ALA A 25 7.87 7.85 -13.27
C ALA A 25 7.08 7.88 -11.93
N PRO A 26 6.61 9.06 -11.46
CA PRO A 26 6.95 10.41 -11.93
C PRO A 26 8.32 10.89 -11.43
N GLY A 27 8.97 10.16 -10.52
CA GLY A 27 10.22 10.54 -9.88
C GLY A 27 10.13 11.83 -9.06
N ASN A 28 11.29 12.45 -8.81
CA ASN A 28 11.44 13.72 -8.09
C ASN A 28 12.74 14.43 -8.56
N PRO A 29 12.96 15.72 -8.20
CA PRO A 29 14.14 16.45 -8.65
C PRO A 29 15.49 15.81 -8.28
N GLY A 30 15.58 15.12 -7.13
CA GLY A 30 16.79 14.41 -6.73
C GLY A 30 17.09 13.22 -7.65
N ILE A 31 16.06 12.45 -7.99
CA ILE A 31 16.14 11.35 -8.95
C ILE A 31 16.55 11.84 -10.34
N GLY A 32 16.11 13.05 -10.73
CA GLY A 32 16.46 13.65 -12.03
C GLY A 32 17.96 13.91 -12.24
N ALA A 33 18.76 13.87 -11.18
CA ALA A 33 20.22 13.93 -11.30
C ALA A 33 20.86 12.59 -11.70
N GLN A 34 20.13 11.48 -11.60
CA GLN A 34 20.65 10.11 -11.78
C GLN A 34 19.85 9.26 -12.78
N ALA A 35 18.64 9.69 -13.14
CA ALA A 35 17.73 8.98 -14.04
C ALA A 35 16.87 9.96 -14.85
N GLU A 36 16.34 9.49 -15.98
CA GLU A 36 15.42 10.26 -16.81
C GLU A 36 14.03 10.27 -16.16
N ILE A 37 13.52 11.47 -15.88
CA ILE A 37 12.19 11.66 -15.30
C ILE A 37 11.15 11.60 -16.41
N VAL A 38 10.11 10.80 -16.18
CA VAL A 38 9.00 10.62 -17.10
C VAL A 38 7.72 11.10 -16.43
N ASP A 39 6.99 12.01 -17.08
CA ASP A 39 5.72 12.55 -16.58
C ASP A 39 4.59 11.53 -16.77
N LEU A 40 4.62 10.48 -15.96
CA LEU A 40 3.59 9.45 -15.89
C LEU A 40 3.22 9.20 -14.43
N LYS A 41 1.92 9.16 -14.17
CA LYS A 41 1.39 8.86 -12.84
C LYS A 41 1.47 7.37 -12.56
N VAL A 42 1.72 7.02 -11.30
CA VAL A 42 1.91 5.62 -10.88
C VAL A 42 0.63 4.78 -10.95
N ASP A 43 -0.53 5.44 -10.91
CA ASP A 43 -1.86 4.82 -10.97
C ASP A 43 -2.40 4.69 -12.41
N ASP A 44 -1.72 5.27 -13.40
CA ASP A 44 -2.14 5.22 -14.81
C ASP A 44 -1.47 4.04 -15.55
N ILE A 45 -2.02 2.84 -15.30
CA ILE A 45 -1.41 1.57 -15.72
C ILE A 45 -1.23 1.47 -17.24
N PHE A 46 -2.19 1.93 -18.04
CA PHE A 46 -2.13 1.76 -19.51
C PHE A 46 -1.02 2.61 -20.16
N PRO A 47 -0.89 3.92 -19.87
CA PRO A 47 0.24 4.73 -20.31
C PRO A 47 1.60 4.20 -19.85
N LEU A 48 1.72 3.66 -18.63
CA LEU A 48 2.96 3.06 -18.15
C LEU A 48 3.38 1.85 -18.97
N ILE A 49 2.44 0.96 -19.29
CA ILE A 49 2.68 -0.20 -20.13
C ILE A 49 3.11 0.23 -21.54
N ARG A 50 2.41 1.21 -22.12
CA ARG A 50 2.78 1.76 -23.42
C ARG A 50 4.19 2.35 -23.42
N PHE A 51 4.55 3.09 -22.36
CA PHE A 51 5.90 3.63 -22.22
C PHE A 51 6.95 2.51 -22.19
N VAL A 52 6.66 1.43 -21.47
CA VAL A 52 7.52 0.24 -21.39
C VAL A 52 7.71 -0.43 -22.75
N ASP A 53 6.65 -0.50 -23.56
CA ASP A 53 6.71 -0.96 -24.95
C ASP A 53 7.57 -0.04 -25.83
N ASP A 54 7.21 1.25 -25.88
CA ASP A 54 7.80 2.24 -26.78
C ASP A 54 9.31 2.43 -26.51
N ASN A 55 9.73 2.32 -25.24
CA ASN A 55 11.12 2.49 -24.81
C ASN A 55 11.88 1.17 -24.61
N LYS A 56 11.25 0.03 -24.92
CA LYS A 56 11.85 -1.32 -24.79
C LYS A 56 12.44 -1.57 -23.40
N ILE A 57 11.69 -1.25 -22.34
CA ILE A 57 12.15 -1.39 -20.97
C ILE A 57 12.29 -2.88 -20.59
N ASP A 58 13.49 -3.27 -20.18
CA ASP A 58 13.82 -4.67 -19.85
C ASP A 58 13.25 -5.13 -18.50
N MET A 59 13.13 -4.22 -17.53
CA MET A 59 12.65 -4.50 -16.18
C MET A 59 11.97 -3.27 -15.58
N THR A 60 10.77 -3.45 -15.02
CA THR A 60 10.07 -2.41 -14.26
C THR A 60 10.08 -2.74 -12.77
N ILE A 61 10.36 -1.76 -11.91
CA ILE A 61 10.30 -1.94 -10.44
C ILE A 61 9.20 -1.03 -9.88
N VAL A 62 8.27 -1.61 -9.13
CA VAL A 62 7.17 -0.88 -8.48
C VAL A 62 7.57 -0.51 -7.06
N GLY A 63 7.68 0.78 -6.78
CA GLY A 63 7.95 1.30 -5.45
C GLY A 63 6.69 1.41 -4.58
N PRO A 64 5.69 2.21 -4.96
CA PRO A 64 4.51 2.47 -4.14
C PRO A 64 3.56 1.28 -4.10
N GLU A 65 2.83 1.18 -3.00
CA GLU A 65 1.91 0.10 -2.68
C GLU A 65 0.55 0.23 -3.38
N GLN A 66 0.19 1.44 -3.83
CA GLN A 66 -1.11 1.73 -4.45
C GLN A 66 -1.27 1.04 -5.82
N PRO A 67 -0.28 1.11 -6.73
CA PRO A 67 -0.34 0.36 -7.99
C PRO A 67 -0.34 -1.16 -7.78
N LEU A 68 0.35 -1.67 -6.75
CA LEU A 68 0.34 -3.08 -6.39
C LEU A 68 -1.07 -3.53 -5.96
N ALA A 69 -1.74 -2.73 -5.13
CA ALA A 69 -3.13 -2.95 -4.75
C ALA A 69 -4.09 -2.93 -5.95
N ALA A 70 -3.82 -2.06 -6.92
CA ALA A 70 -4.61 -1.96 -8.16
C ALA A 70 -4.42 -3.16 -9.10
N GLY A 71 -3.30 -3.88 -8.97
CA GLY A 71 -2.96 -5.04 -9.81
C GLY A 71 -2.10 -4.69 -11.03
N ILE A 72 -1.20 -3.71 -10.89
CA ILE A 72 -0.26 -3.35 -11.96
C ILE A 72 0.60 -4.54 -12.42
N VAL A 73 1.03 -5.39 -11.49
CA VAL A 73 1.87 -6.55 -11.79
C VAL A 73 1.11 -7.54 -12.67
N ASP A 74 -0.15 -7.82 -12.34
CA ASP A 74 -1.02 -8.68 -13.14
C ASP A 74 -1.24 -8.13 -14.56
N ALA A 75 -1.37 -6.79 -14.70
CA ALA A 75 -1.56 -6.12 -15.98
C ALA A 75 -0.29 -6.11 -16.87
N PHE A 76 0.89 -6.11 -16.27
CA PHE A 76 2.18 -6.24 -16.95
C PHE A 76 2.43 -7.71 -17.34
N ASP A 77 2.20 -8.65 -16.42
CA ASP A 77 2.31 -10.09 -16.66
C ASP A 77 1.42 -10.51 -17.86
N SER A 78 0.19 -10.00 -17.94
CA SER A 78 -0.75 -10.32 -19.03
C SER A 78 -0.27 -9.84 -20.41
N ARG A 79 0.77 -9.00 -20.47
CA ARG A 79 1.40 -8.47 -21.69
C ARG A 79 2.84 -8.96 -21.87
N GLY A 80 3.28 -9.92 -21.05
CA GLY A 80 4.65 -10.44 -21.09
C GLY A 80 5.71 -9.41 -20.74
N LYS A 81 5.36 -8.38 -19.94
CA LYS A 81 6.30 -7.35 -19.49
C LYS A 81 6.90 -7.72 -18.15
N LYS A 82 8.23 -7.67 -18.04
CA LYS A 82 8.94 -7.96 -16.79
C LYS A 82 8.72 -6.83 -15.80
N ILE A 83 8.20 -7.20 -14.63
CA ILE A 83 7.93 -6.28 -13.54
C ILE A 83 8.25 -6.95 -12.20
N PHE A 84 8.83 -6.20 -11.28
CA PHE A 84 9.12 -6.62 -9.93
C PHE A 84 8.12 -6.00 -8.95
N GLY A 85 7.35 -6.88 -8.32
CA GLY A 85 6.35 -6.56 -7.30
C GLY A 85 5.40 -7.73 -7.07
N PRO A 86 4.65 -7.76 -5.96
CA PRO A 86 3.63 -8.77 -5.74
C PRO A 86 2.42 -8.57 -6.69
N ARG A 87 1.86 -9.68 -7.17
CA ARG A 87 0.53 -9.69 -7.80
C ARG A 87 -0.54 -9.19 -6.83
N LYS A 88 -1.67 -8.71 -7.35
CA LYS A 88 -2.79 -8.14 -6.58
C LYS A 88 -3.22 -9.02 -5.40
N LEU A 89 -3.32 -10.33 -5.61
CA LEU A 89 -3.70 -11.28 -4.56
C LEU A 89 -2.66 -11.32 -3.43
N ALA A 90 -1.37 -11.34 -3.76
CA ALA A 90 -0.29 -11.37 -2.78
C ALA A 90 -0.12 -10.02 -2.07
N ALA A 91 -0.34 -8.91 -2.79
CA ALA A 91 -0.29 -7.56 -2.24
C ALA A 91 -1.30 -7.35 -1.10
N ARG A 92 -2.36 -8.17 -1.00
CA ARG A 92 -3.33 -8.15 0.11
C ARG A 92 -2.71 -8.34 1.49
N LEU A 93 -1.54 -8.98 1.59
CA LEU A 93 -0.82 -9.07 2.87
C LEU A 93 -0.46 -7.71 3.46
N GLU A 94 -0.28 -6.68 2.62
CA GLU A 94 -0.03 -5.31 3.03
C GLU A 94 -1.30 -4.44 2.90
N THR A 95 -2.03 -4.61 1.80
CA THR A 95 -3.13 -3.71 1.44
C THR A 95 -4.43 -3.99 2.21
N SER A 96 -4.56 -5.16 2.84
CA SER A 96 -5.65 -5.47 3.77
C SER A 96 -5.10 -6.06 5.06
N LYS A 97 -5.21 -5.29 6.14
CA LYS A 97 -4.86 -5.69 7.49
C LYS A 97 -5.74 -6.85 7.93
N VAL A 98 -7.02 -6.86 7.58
CA VAL A 98 -7.93 -7.98 7.87
C VAL A 98 -7.40 -9.26 7.24
N PHE A 99 -7.11 -9.23 5.94
CA PHE A 99 -6.55 -10.39 5.23
C PHE A 99 -5.24 -10.86 5.87
N ALA A 100 -4.34 -9.93 6.21
CA ALA A 100 -3.08 -10.26 6.87
C ALA A 100 -3.29 -10.94 8.24
N LYS A 101 -4.24 -10.46 9.06
CA LYS A 101 -4.58 -11.06 10.35
C LYS A 101 -5.16 -12.47 10.19
N GLU A 102 -6.05 -12.66 9.21
CA GLU A 102 -6.62 -13.98 8.90
C GLU A 102 -5.55 -14.95 8.38
N PHE A 103 -4.65 -14.48 7.51
CA PHE A 103 -3.52 -15.26 7.00
C PHE A 103 -2.62 -15.72 8.15
N MET A 104 -2.21 -14.81 9.03
CA MET A 104 -1.38 -15.14 10.19
C MET A 104 -2.08 -16.13 11.13
N LYS A 105 -3.38 -15.94 11.40
CA LYS A 105 -4.17 -16.87 12.23
C LYS A 105 -4.24 -18.26 11.60
N ARG A 106 -4.53 -18.35 10.30
CA ARG A 106 -4.62 -19.62 9.55
C ARG A 106 -3.32 -20.40 9.61
N TRP A 107 -2.19 -19.72 9.48
CA TRP A 107 -0.86 -20.34 9.44
C TRP A 107 -0.13 -20.34 10.79
N LYS A 108 -0.81 -19.98 11.88
CA LYS A 108 -0.24 -19.92 13.24
C LYS A 108 1.02 -19.04 13.33
N ILE A 109 1.08 -17.97 12.54
CA ILE A 109 2.14 -16.97 12.62
C ILE A 109 1.84 -16.06 13.83
N PRO A 110 2.78 -15.90 14.78
CA PRO A 110 2.57 -15.07 15.97
C PRO A 110 2.16 -13.64 15.62
N THR A 111 1.07 -13.18 16.20
CA THR A 111 0.55 -11.82 16.01
C THR A 111 -0.38 -11.46 17.19
N ALA A 112 -0.62 -10.17 17.41
CA ALA A 112 -1.54 -9.72 18.47
C ALA A 112 -2.95 -10.30 18.29
N GLY A 113 -3.69 -10.53 19.38
CA GLY A 113 -5.12 -10.84 19.27
C GLY A 113 -5.86 -9.74 18.50
N SER A 114 -6.83 -10.10 17.66
CA SER A 114 -7.61 -9.12 16.89
C SER A 114 -9.00 -9.62 16.57
N ARG A 115 -9.93 -8.66 16.46
CA ARG A 115 -11.26 -8.87 15.89
C ARG A 115 -11.52 -7.75 14.87
N SER A 116 -12.14 -8.10 13.76
CA SER A 116 -12.45 -7.18 12.66
C SER A 116 -13.95 -6.94 12.62
N PHE A 117 -14.34 -5.70 12.32
CA PHE A 117 -15.73 -5.26 12.27
C PHE A 117 -15.96 -4.44 11.01
N THR A 118 -17.13 -4.61 10.41
CA THR A 118 -17.61 -3.76 9.30
C THR A 118 -18.45 -2.61 9.83
N ILE A 119 -18.74 -1.61 9.00
CA ILE A 119 -19.61 -0.48 9.39
C ILE A 119 -21.03 -0.96 9.75
N GLN A 120 -21.50 -2.06 9.16
CA GLN A 120 -22.79 -2.67 9.49
C GLN A 120 -22.81 -3.28 10.90
N GLN A 121 -21.63 -3.56 11.47
CA GLN A 121 -21.46 -4.13 12.80
C GLN A 121 -21.10 -3.08 13.85
N HIS A 122 -21.43 -1.80 13.61
CA HIS A 122 -21.08 -0.70 14.51
C HIS A 122 -21.51 -0.94 15.96
N LYS A 123 -22.73 -1.47 16.18
CA LYS A 123 -23.22 -1.81 17.53
C LYS A 123 -22.37 -2.89 18.20
N GLU A 124 -22.06 -3.98 17.48
CA GLU A 124 -21.22 -5.06 18.01
C GLU A 124 -19.81 -4.58 18.34
N LEU A 125 -19.29 -3.61 17.58
CA LEU A 125 -18.01 -2.98 17.83
C LEU A 125 -18.04 -2.16 19.13
N LEU A 126 -19.08 -1.35 19.35
CA LEU A 126 -19.24 -0.59 20.61
C LEU A 126 -19.33 -1.52 21.81
N ASP A 127 -20.14 -2.59 21.71
CA ASP A 127 -20.26 -3.60 22.77
C ASP A 127 -18.90 -4.28 23.05
N TYR A 128 -18.13 -4.58 22.00
CA TYR A 128 -16.78 -5.14 22.13
C TYR A 128 -15.82 -4.18 22.84
N LEU A 129 -15.87 -2.88 22.52
CA LEU A 129 -15.02 -1.86 23.14
C LEU A 129 -15.38 -1.63 24.61
N ALA A 130 -16.67 -1.63 24.97
CA ALA A 130 -17.12 -1.46 26.35
C ALA A 130 -16.57 -2.55 27.30
N GLY A 131 -16.37 -3.77 26.79
CA GLY A 131 -15.80 -4.89 27.55
C GLY A 131 -14.29 -5.11 27.35
N ALA A 132 -13.61 -4.27 26.56
CA ALA A 132 -12.20 -4.46 26.24
C ALA A 132 -11.27 -3.99 27.36
N SER A 133 -10.07 -4.56 27.42
CA SER A 133 -8.97 -4.03 28.22
C SER A 133 -8.16 -3.02 27.40
N TYR A 134 -7.80 -1.91 28.04
CA TYR A 134 -7.04 -0.81 27.43
C TYR A 134 -5.59 -0.78 27.96
N PRO A 135 -4.61 -0.29 27.18
CA PRO A 135 -4.76 0.30 25.84
C PRO A 135 -5.03 -0.73 24.73
N LEU A 136 -5.71 -0.30 23.67
CA LEU A 136 -5.92 -1.11 22.46
C LEU A 136 -5.58 -0.32 21.19
N VAL A 137 -5.40 -1.05 20.09
CA VAL A 137 -5.05 -0.45 18.79
C VAL A 137 -6.21 -0.60 17.83
N LEU A 138 -6.74 0.54 17.39
CA LEU A 138 -7.69 0.62 16.28
C LEU A 138 -6.93 0.72 14.97
N LYS A 139 -7.34 -0.07 13.98
CA LYS A 139 -6.74 -0.07 12.65
C LYS A 139 -7.82 -0.07 11.59
N ALA A 140 -7.82 0.93 10.72
CA ALA A 140 -8.61 0.91 9.50
C ALA A 140 -8.07 -0.15 8.55
N ASP A 141 -8.93 -0.97 7.95
CA ASP A 141 -8.51 -1.83 6.85
C ASP A 141 -8.16 -1.00 5.61
N GLY A 142 -7.42 -1.58 4.67
CA GLY A 142 -7.03 -0.84 3.47
C GLY A 142 -5.79 0.05 3.64
N LEU A 143 -5.52 0.79 2.57
CA LEU A 143 -4.43 1.74 2.43
C LEU A 143 -4.85 3.12 2.96
N ALA A 144 -4.52 3.40 4.22
CA ALA A 144 -4.85 4.65 4.88
C ALA A 144 -3.65 5.63 4.93
N ALA A 145 -2.74 5.56 3.94
CA ALA A 145 -1.52 6.38 3.84
C ALA A 145 -0.70 6.45 5.15
N GLY A 146 -0.64 5.33 5.89
CA GLY A 146 0.07 5.23 7.17
C GLY A 146 -0.64 5.91 8.36
N LYS A 147 -1.83 6.50 8.18
CA LYS A 147 -2.55 7.25 9.22
C LYS A 147 -3.74 6.50 9.83
N GLY A 148 -4.10 5.33 9.28
CA GLY A 148 -5.22 4.52 9.75
C GLY A 148 -4.91 3.61 10.94
N VAL A 149 -4.03 4.03 11.85
CA VAL A 149 -3.67 3.28 13.06
C VAL A 149 -3.65 4.24 14.24
N SER A 150 -4.41 3.92 15.28
CA SER A 150 -4.56 4.77 16.47
C SER A 150 -4.49 3.90 17.72
N ILE A 151 -3.72 4.36 18.71
CA ILE A 151 -3.70 3.76 20.05
C ILE A 151 -4.73 4.53 20.88
N VAL A 152 -5.62 3.80 21.55
CA VAL A 152 -6.67 4.38 22.38
C VAL A 152 -6.53 3.84 23.80
N GLU A 153 -6.62 4.75 24.77
CA GLU A 153 -6.35 4.48 26.19
C GLU A 153 -7.63 4.21 26.98
N SER A 154 -8.80 4.49 26.40
CA SER A 154 -10.10 4.29 27.02
C SER A 154 -11.21 4.03 26.00
N ALA A 155 -12.37 3.54 26.46
CA ALA A 155 -13.56 3.37 25.62
C ALA A 155 -14.02 4.68 24.97
N LYS A 156 -13.94 5.79 25.71
CA LYS A 156 -14.26 7.12 25.20
C LYS A 156 -13.31 7.55 24.07
N ASP A 157 -12.02 7.28 24.20
CA ASP A 157 -11.04 7.58 23.15
C ASP A 157 -11.29 6.72 21.91
N ALA A 158 -11.66 5.45 22.12
CA ALA A 158 -12.02 4.53 21.05
C ALA A 158 -13.24 5.03 20.27
N GLU A 159 -14.34 5.38 20.94
CA GLU A 159 -15.54 5.96 20.32
C GLU A 159 -15.21 7.22 19.51
N GLY A 160 -14.44 8.14 20.08
CA GLY A 160 -14.03 9.37 19.39
C GLY A 160 -13.21 9.10 18.12
N GLU A 161 -12.38 8.06 18.13
CA GLU A 161 -11.62 7.67 16.94
C GLU A 161 -12.49 6.92 15.92
N LEU A 162 -13.47 6.11 16.36
CA LEU A 162 -14.44 5.48 15.47
C LEU A 162 -15.27 6.52 14.70
N ASP A 163 -15.68 7.61 15.34
CA ASP A 163 -16.38 8.70 14.66
C ASP A 163 -15.51 9.33 13.56
N ARG A 164 -14.19 9.44 13.79
CA ARG A 164 -13.25 9.94 12.78
C ARG A 164 -13.08 8.94 11.63
N LEU A 165 -13.02 7.64 11.94
CA LEU A 165 -12.84 6.59 10.95
C LEU A 165 -14.10 6.37 10.09
N PHE A 166 -15.26 6.18 10.71
CA PHE A 166 -16.50 5.77 10.03
C PHE A 166 -17.36 6.94 9.53
N ILE A 167 -17.53 8.00 10.32
CA ILE A 167 -18.46 9.09 9.98
C ILE A 167 -17.77 10.11 9.10
N LYS A 168 -16.57 10.55 9.49
CA LYS A 168 -15.82 11.57 8.75
C LYS A 168 -15.07 11.02 7.53
N LYS A 169 -15.04 9.69 7.36
CA LYS A 169 -14.36 8.97 6.25
C LYS A 169 -12.98 9.57 5.93
N VAL A 170 -12.22 9.89 6.98
CA VAL A 170 -10.98 10.68 6.86
C VAL A 170 -9.93 9.99 5.96
N TYR A 171 -10.10 8.70 5.70
CA TYR A 171 -9.20 7.88 4.89
C TYR A 171 -9.87 7.25 3.63
N GLY A 172 -11.04 7.75 3.21
CA GLY A 172 -11.78 7.22 2.06
C GLY A 172 -12.77 6.10 2.42
N GLY A 173 -13.28 5.37 1.41
CA GLY A 173 -14.31 4.32 1.55
C GLY A 173 -13.80 2.99 2.13
N ALA A 174 -12.89 3.07 3.10
CA ALA A 174 -12.39 1.94 3.88
C ALA A 174 -13.45 1.44 4.87
#